data_AF-A0A813BYW6-F1
#
_entry.id   AF-A0A813BYW6-F1
#
_cell.length_a   1.000
_cell.length_b   1.000
_cell.length_c   1.000
_cell.angle_alpha   90.00
_cell.angle_beta   90.00
_cell.angle_gamma   90.00
#
_symmetry.space_group_name_H-M   'P 1'
#
loop_
_entity.id
_entity.type
_entity.pdbx_description
1 polymer ?
#
loop_
_entity_poly.entity_id
_entity_poly.type
_entity_poly.pdbx_seq_one_letter_code
_entity_poly.pdbx_strand_id
1 'polypeptide(L)'
;NTDWLVMCGNNKGVVYVGNEQRNIAVRHGVLHNADFNLYINEGFANEASDFGVMEVITWNRALSEDEMWTSMEYLNWKLQAHLAHQPSAESSMVAWFKSEDAGPAWKSAVGSWEAHVTKSSVTRRFNAGSGAAVPVAHLTGLTNAGLDFGKIMKPEFTICSITRYLEGGIHARILQTGHHPNFLHGHWSRQTGVAYYHGWVTPHQSPSSTDWLVMCGNNKGVVFVGKDGKNIATGHGPQLNADFHLYINEGFANEASDFGVMEVITWNRALSEDEMWTSMEYLNWKIQAAIPYQPADKLSMVAWFKSEDASPAWRSAVGSWQARVTKGSITRKVEAGNG
;
A
#
# COMPACT_ATOMS: atom_id res chain seq x y z
N ASN A 1 1.70 31.95 -0.91
CA ASN A 1 1.58 30.64 -1.57
C ASN A 1 1.81 29.58 -0.50
N THR A 2 0.85 28.69 -0.28
CA THR A 2 0.87 27.67 0.80
C THR A 2 1.15 26.27 0.27
N ASP A 3 1.47 26.16 -1.02
CA ASP A 3 1.71 24.88 -1.68
C ASP A 3 3.06 24.29 -1.27
N TRP A 4 3.13 22.97 -1.30
CA TRP A 4 4.36 22.25 -1.00
C TRP A 4 5.44 22.54 -2.04
N LEU A 5 6.67 22.71 -1.56
CA LEU A 5 7.83 23.01 -2.39
C LEU A 5 8.79 21.83 -2.42
N VAL A 6 9.03 21.27 -3.61
CA VAL A 6 10.11 20.30 -3.85
C VAL A 6 11.33 21.02 -4.41
N MET A 7 12.48 20.81 -3.79
CA MET A 7 13.76 21.36 -4.23
C MET A 7 14.87 20.33 -4.11
N CYS A 8 15.81 20.38 -5.06
CA CYS A 8 17.06 19.64 -4.98
C CYS A 8 18.21 20.57 -5.40
N GLY A 9 19.31 20.57 -4.67
CA GLY A 9 20.45 21.43 -4.93
C GLY A 9 21.78 20.75 -4.66
N ASN A 10 22.82 21.15 -5.38
CA ASN A 10 24.19 20.69 -5.15
C ASN A 10 25.18 21.86 -5.10
N ASN A 11 26.39 21.60 -4.60
CA ASN A 11 27.46 22.61 -4.51
C ASN A 11 28.11 22.92 -5.88
N LYS A 12 27.76 22.19 -6.93
CA LYS A 12 28.24 22.42 -8.31
C LYS A 12 27.42 23.46 -9.07
N GLY A 13 26.53 24.20 -8.40
CA GLY A 13 25.76 25.27 -9.05
C GLY A 13 24.58 24.74 -9.84
N VAL A 14 23.97 23.64 -9.37
CA VAL A 14 22.68 23.16 -9.86
C VAL A 14 21.68 23.24 -8.73
N VAL A 15 20.56 23.92 -8.99
CA VAL A 15 19.39 23.95 -8.11
C VAL A 15 18.16 23.84 -8.98
N TYR A 16 17.30 22.88 -8.67
CA TYR A 16 16.02 22.67 -9.32
C TYR A 16 14.88 22.86 -8.30
N VAL A 17 13.71 23.25 -8.82
CA VAL A 17 12.54 23.58 -8.01
C VAL A 17 11.26 23.15 -8.69
N GLY A 18 10.31 22.64 -7.91
CA GLY A 18 8.97 22.24 -8.38
C GLY A 18 9.02 21.08 -9.37
N ASN A 19 8.29 21.24 -10.49
CA ASN A 19 8.06 20.19 -11.49
C ASN A 19 8.77 20.47 -12.83
N GLU A 20 9.65 21.47 -12.90
CA GLU A 20 10.37 21.82 -14.12
C GLU A 20 11.86 21.50 -13.98
N GLN A 21 12.44 20.85 -14.99
CA GLN A 21 13.88 20.58 -15.07
C GLN A 21 14.64 21.82 -15.52
N ARG A 22 14.56 22.89 -14.72
CA ARG A 22 15.18 24.18 -14.99
C ARG A 22 16.14 24.54 -13.88
N ASN A 23 17.44 24.64 -14.19
CA ASN A 23 18.44 25.09 -13.23
C ASN A 23 18.22 26.58 -12.90
N ILE A 24 17.96 26.89 -11.63
CA ILE A 24 17.76 28.24 -11.11
C ILE A 24 18.96 28.77 -10.33
N ALA A 25 20.06 28.03 -10.25
CA ALA A 25 21.27 28.47 -9.58
C ALA A 25 21.93 29.64 -10.34
N VAL A 26 22.34 30.67 -9.60
CA VAL A 26 23.05 31.84 -10.15
C VAL A 26 24.56 31.80 -9.91
N ARG A 27 25.03 30.86 -9.09
CA ARG A 27 26.46 30.66 -8.73
C ARG A 27 26.70 29.26 -8.18
N HIS A 28 27.96 28.83 -8.18
CA HIS A 28 28.37 27.62 -7.46
C HIS A 28 28.28 27.80 -5.94
N GLY A 29 28.05 26.70 -5.24
CA GLY A 29 28.10 26.67 -3.78
C GLY A 29 29.54 26.73 -3.27
N VAL A 30 29.71 27.15 -2.02
CA VAL A 30 31.03 27.11 -1.37
C VAL A 30 31.38 25.66 -1.04
N LEU A 31 32.60 25.25 -1.36
CA LEU A 31 33.15 23.99 -0.89
C LEU A 31 33.52 24.14 0.60
N HIS A 32 32.78 23.46 1.46
CA HIS A 32 33.10 23.38 2.88
C HIS A 32 34.22 22.36 3.11
N ASN A 33 35.14 22.67 4.02
CA ASN A 33 36.27 21.81 4.38
C ASN A 33 35.96 20.82 5.51
N ALA A 34 34.73 20.83 6.02
CA ALA A 34 34.26 19.96 7.09
C ALA A 34 32.75 19.75 6.97
N ASP A 35 32.27 18.68 7.61
CA ASP A 35 30.83 18.40 7.76
C ASP A 35 30.14 19.51 8.56
N PHE A 36 28.88 19.78 8.23
CA PHE A 36 28.08 20.80 8.90
C PHE A 36 26.64 20.33 9.12
N ASN A 37 25.97 20.95 10.08
CA ASN A 37 24.60 20.61 10.44
C ASN A 37 23.61 21.31 9.50
N LEU A 38 22.57 20.59 9.07
CA LEU A 38 21.38 21.16 8.47
C LEU A 38 20.38 21.51 9.59
N TYR A 39 19.85 22.73 9.57
CA TYR A 39 18.83 23.19 10.49
C TYR A 39 17.54 23.51 9.75
N ILE A 40 16.40 23.19 10.36
CA ILE A 40 15.08 23.57 9.86
C ILE A 40 14.58 24.72 10.72
N ASN A 41 14.28 25.85 10.08
CA ASN A 41 13.68 27.03 10.71
C ASN A 41 14.47 27.62 11.91
N GLU A 42 15.80 27.42 11.95
CA GLU A 42 16.64 28.14 12.93
C GLU A 42 16.66 29.64 12.65
N GLY A 43 16.60 30.03 11.38
CA GLY A 43 16.49 31.41 10.93
C GLY A 43 17.75 32.23 11.18
N PHE A 44 18.42 32.66 10.11
CA PHE A 44 19.50 33.63 10.25
C PHE A 44 18.90 35.01 10.54
N ALA A 45 19.42 35.74 11.53
CA ALA A 45 18.99 37.12 11.84
C ALA A 45 17.46 37.31 12.00
N ASN A 46 16.77 36.36 12.65
CA ASN A 46 15.31 36.34 12.85
C ASN A 46 14.46 36.04 11.61
N GLU A 47 15.06 35.55 10.52
CA GLU A 47 14.33 35.07 9.34
C GLU A 47 13.75 33.66 9.58
N ALA A 48 12.69 33.58 10.38
CA ALA A 48 11.96 32.34 10.64
C ALA A 48 10.48 32.47 10.22
N SER A 49 9.84 31.34 9.93
CA SER A 49 8.41 31.27 9.58
C SER A 49 7.73 30.08 10.25
N ASP A 50 6.40 30.03 10.18
CA ASP A 50 5.70 28.76 10.33
C ASP A 50 6.12 27.82 9.17
N PHE A 51 6.20 26.52 9.43
CA PHE A 51 6.72 25.57 8.45
C PHE A 51 6.03 24.20 8.51
N GLY A 52 6.02 23.53 7.35
CA GLY A 52 5.83 22.09 7.21
C GLY A 52 7.03 21.51 6.46
N VAL A 53 7.55 20.37 6.90
CA VAL A 53 8.60 19.63 6.19
C VAL A 53 8.16 18.18 6.10
N MET A 54 7.99 17.69 4.88
CA MET A 54 7.56 16.31 4.62
C MET A 54 8.75 15.35 4.63
N GLU A 55 9.83 15.66 3.91
CA GLU A 55 10.93 14.73 3.68
C GLU A 55 12.25 15.47 3.43
N VAL A 56 13.37 14.93 3.94
CA VAL A 56 14.72 15.47 3.72
C VAL A 56 15.69 14.36 3.38
N ILE A 57 16.49 14.54 2.33
CA ILE A 57 17.49 13.57 1.87
C ILE A 57 18.81 14.30 1.62
N THR A 58 19.92 13.68 2.04
CA THR A 58 21.28 14.22 1.88
C THR A 58 22.23 13.13 1.38
N TRP A 59 23.21 13.54 0.59
CA TRP A 59 24.21 12.66 -0.03
C TRP A 59 25.62 13.14 0.29
N ASN A 60 26.59 12.21 0.32
CA ASN A 60 28.00 12.51 0.60
C ASN A 60 28.76 13.03 -0.63
N ARG A 61 28.05 13.27 -1.74
CA ARG A 61 28.59 13.79 -2.99
C ARG A 61 27.58 14.66 -3.70
N ALA A 62 28.06 15.47 -4.63
CA ALA A 62 27.19 16.12 -5.61
C ALA A 62 26.58 15.06 -6.54
N LEU A 63 25.25 15.03 -6.61
CA LEU A 63 24.50 14.29 -7.61
C LEU A 63 24.65 14.94 -9.01
N SER A 64 24.56 14.13 -10.06
CA SER A 64 24.40 14.62 -11.43
C SER A 64 23.02 15.25 -11.63
N GLU A 65 22.83 15.99 -12.73
CA GLU A 65 21.51 16.57 -13.08
C GLU A 65 20.42 15.49 -13.19
N ASP A 66 20.71 14.34 -13.80
CA ASP A 66 19.77 13.21 -13.92
C ASP A 66 19.44 12.58 -12.55
N GLU A 67 20.42 12.47 -11.67
CA GLU A 67 20.24 11.94 -10.31
C GLU A 67 19.44 12.89 -9.42
N MET A 68 19.69 14.20 -9.57
CA MET A 68 18.88 15.23 -8.92
C MET A 68 17.45 15.18 -9.42
N TRP A 69 17.25 15.08 -10.74
CA TRP A 69 15.92 14.98 -11.34
C TRP A 69 15.17 13.73 -10.87
N THR A 70 15.81 12.57 -10.89
CA THR A 70 15.26 11.30 -10.35
C THR A 70 14.79 11.47 -8.90
N SER A 71 15.56 12.19 -8.08
CA SER A 71 15.23 12.44 -6.68
C SER A 71 14.08 13.44 -6.51
N MET A 72 13.96 14.41 -7.41
CA MET A 72 12.82 15.32 -7.45
C MET A 72 11.56 14.63 -7.92
N GLU A 73 11.63 13.78 -8.94
CA GLU A 73 10.51 12.95 -9.39
C GLU A 73 10.01 12.06 -8.25
N TYR A 74 10.91 11.53 -7.40
CA TYR A 74 10.52 10.83 -6.17
C TYR A 74 9.73 11.71 -5.20
N LEU A 75 10.25 12.90 -4.86
CA LEU A 75 9.59 13.77 -3.88
C LEU A 75 8.27 14.33 -4.41
N ASN A 76 8.22 14.73 -5.68
CA ASN A 76 7.01 15.16 -6.37
C ASN A 76 6.00 14.00 -6.48
N TRP A 77 6.46 12.81 -6.86
CA TRP A 77 5.63 11.60 -6.82
C TRP A 77 5.09 11.38 -5.43
N LYS A 78 5.90 11.48 -4.37
CA LYS A 78 5.44 11.24 -3.00
C LYS A 78 4.40 12.25 -2.54
N LEU A 79 4.60 13.52 -2.89
CA LEU A 79 3.65 14.59 -2.63
C LEU A 79 2.29 14.32 -3.30
N GLN A 80 2.31 13.79 -4.53
CA GLN A 80 1.11 13.43 -5.29
C GLN A 80 0.53 12.05 -4.89
N ALA A 81 1.38 11.08 -4.52
CA ALA A 81 1.02 9.69 -4.24
C ALA A 81 0.39 9.52 -2.86
N HIS A 82 0.76 10.35 -1.88
CA HIS A 82 0.09 10.36 -0.57
C HIS A 82 -1.37 10.85 -0.68
N LEU A 83 -1.68 11.60 -1.74
CA LEU A 83 -3.04 12.04 -2.07
C LEU A 83 -3.80 11.06 -2.97
N ALA A 84 -3.10 10.28 -3.80
CA ALA A 84 -3.75 9.62 -4.95
C ALA A 84 -4.19 8.16 -4.73
N HIS A 85 -3.69 7.43 -3.73
CA HIS A 85 -4.02 5.99 -3.62
C HIS A 85 -4.18 5.57 -2.16
N GLN A 86 -5.27 5.99 -1.53
CA GLN A 86 -5.82 5.31 -0.36
C GLN A 86 -7.08 4.56 -0.79
N PRO A 87 -7.37 3.39 -0.19
CA PRO A 87 -8.67 2.79 -0.42
C PRO A 87 -9.77 3.73 0.09
N SER A 88 -10.86 3.81 -0.66
CA SER A 88 -11.91 4.79 -0.38
C SER A 88 -12.69 4.46 0.89
N ALA A 89 -13.49 5.43 1.35
CA ALA A 89 -14.49 5.24 2.40
C ALA A 89 -13.94 4.65 3.72
N GLU A 90 -12.77 5.15 4.16
CA GLU A 90 -12.08 4.72 5.39
C GLU A 90 -12.98 4.67 6.63
N SER A 91 -13.92 5.62 6.76
CA SER A 91 -14.87 5.68 7.88
C SER A 91 -15.82 4.47 7.97
N SER A 92 -15.97 3.71 6.88
CA SER A 92 -16.80 2.50 6.80
C SER A 92 -16.00 1.20 6.70
N MET A 93 -14.67 1.28 6.75
CA MET A 93 -13.82 0.10 6.80
C MET A 93 -14.01 -0.65 8.12
N VAL A 94 -14.11 -1.97 8.02
CA VAL A 94 -14.18 -2.88 9.18
C VAL A 94 -12.78 -3.35 9.55
N ALA A 95 -12.00 -3.74 8.55
CA ALA A 95 -10.65 -4.24 8.71
C ALA A 95 -9.83 -4.03 7.44
N TRP A 96 -8.55 -3.72 7.61
CA TRP A 96 -7.54 -3.56 6.56
C TRP A 96 -6.25 -4.29 6.93
N PHE A 97 -6.01 -5.45 6.33
CA PHE A 97 -4.82 -6.27 6.51
C PHE A 97 -3.81 -5.97 5.41
N LYS A 98 -2.84 -5.11 5.74
CA LYS A 98 -1.85 -4.57 4.81
C LYS A 98 -0.74 -5.57 4.48
N SER A 99 -0.32 -5.58 3.23
CA SER A 99 0.84 -6.34 2.73
C SER A 99 2.09 -6.20 3.60
N GLU A 100 2.41 -4.97 4.01
CA GLU A 100 3.62 -4.65 4.77
C GLU A 100 3.66 -5.39 6.12
N ASP A 101 2.48 -5.54 6.74
CA ASP A 101 2.25 -6.12 8.06
C ASP A 101 1.92 -7.62 8.01
N ALA A 102 1.95 -8.23 6.80
CA ALA A 102 1.62 -9.63 6.61
C ALA A 102 2.48 -10.55 7.48
N GLY A 103 1.84 -11.36 8.32
CA GLY A 103 2.51 -12.26 9.26
C GLY A 103 1.55 -13.29 9.86
N PRO A 104 2.05 -14.32 10.57
CA PRO A 104 1.20 -15.33 11.23
C PRO A 104 0.20 -14.74 12.24
N ALA A 105 0.55 -13.60 12.84
CA ALA A 105 -0.34 -12.71 13.54
C ALA A 105 -0.44 -11.43 12.70
N TRP A 106 -1.49 -11.31 11.89
CA TRP A 106 -1.63 -10.21 10.94
C TRP A 106 -2.57 -9.16 11.53
N LYS A 107 -2.00 -8.05 12.02
CA LYS A 107 -2.81 -6.97 12.61
C LYS A 107 -3.50 -6.16 11.53
N SER A 108 -4.74 -5.79 11.80
CA SER A 108 -5.47 -4.86 10.97
C SER A 108 -5.04 -3.42 11.25
N ALA A 109 -4.88 -2.61 10.21
CA ALA A 109 -4.62 -1.17 10.31
C ALA A 109 -5.88 -0.38 10.74
N VAL A 110 -7.07 -0.99 10.65
CA VAL A 110 -8.35 -0.40 11.05
C VAL A 110 -9.05 -1.33 12.02
N GLY A 111 -9.64 -0.77 13.08
CA GLY A 111 -10.29 -1.53 14.13
C GLY A 111 -9.30 -2.24 15.06
N SER A 112 -9.77 -3.28 15.73
CA SER A 112 -9.00 -4.06 16.72
C SER A 112 -8.81 -5.53 16.31
N TRP A 113 -8.91 -5.80 15.00
CA TRP A 113 -8.81 -7.16 14.46
C TRP A 113 -7.35 -7.60 14.30
N GLU A 114 -7.11 -8.88 14.61
CA GLU A 114 -5.87 -9.58 14.32
C GLU A 114 -6.24 -10.92 13.71
N ALA A 115 -5.65 -11.27 12.57
CA ALA A 115 -5.84 -12.58 11.96
C ALA A 115 -4.80 -13.56 12.53
N HIS A 116 -5.25 -14.78 12.83
CA HIS A 116 -4.43 -15.80 13.45
C HIS A 116 -4.42 -17.09 12.64
N VAL A 117 -3.28 -17.78 12.65
CA VAL A 117 -3.15 -19.10 12.02
C VAL A 117 -4.07 -20.12 12.72
N THR A 118 -4.91 -20.80 11.95
CA THR A 118 -5.82 -21.86 12.43
C THR A 118 -5.30 -23.27 12.19
N LYS A 119 -4.42 -23.44 11.20
CA LYS A 119 -3.87 -24.75 10.79
C LYS A 119 -2.33 -24.74 10.83
N SER A 120 -1.68 -25.50 9.96
CA SER A 120 -0.21 -25.53 9.85
C SER A 120 0.37 -24.13 9.61
N SER A 121 1.69 -23.99 9.71
CA SER A 121 2.37 -22.69 9.56
C SER A 121 2.15 -22.04 8.19
N VAL A 122 1.84 -20.75 8.19
CA VAL A 122 2.05 -19.87 7.02
C VAL A 122 3.45 -19.27 7.03
N THR A 123 3.95 -18.94 5.85
CA THR A 123 5.26 -18.31 5.67
C THR A 123 5.09 -16.91 5.10
N ARG A 124 5.75 -15.91 5.71
CA ARG A 124 5.88 -14.59 5.12
C ARG A 124 6.96 -14.60 4.03
N ARG A 125 6.67 -13.99 2.88
CA ARG A 125 7.63 -13.79 1.78
C ARG A 125 7.66 -12.32 1.35
N PHE A 126 8.74 -11.94 0.69
CA PHE A 126 8.95 -10.62 0.12
C PHE A 126 9.77 -10.77 -1.16
N ASN A 127 9.09 -10.84 -2.30
CA ASN A 127 9.72 -11.07 -3.60
C ASN A 127 8.81 -10.53 -4.72
N ALA A 128 9.42 -10.23 -5.87
CA ALA A 128 8.71 -9.82 -7.08
C ALA A 128 8.21 -11.05 -7.86
N GLY A 129 7.50 -10.81 -8.97
CA GLY A 129 7.05 -11.83 -9.91
C GLY A 129 5.55 -12.13 -9.84
N SER A 130 5.10 -13.00 -10.74
CA SER A 130 3.69 -13.39 -10.88
C SER A 130 2.75 -12.20 -11.02
N GLY A 131 3.02 -11.36 -12.02
CA GLY A 131 2.29 -10.13 -12.28
C GLY A 131 2.68 -8.92 -11.42
N ALA A 132 3.39 -9.12 -10.29
CA ALA A 132 3.95 -8.02 -9.51
C ALA A 132 5.29 -7.55 -10.12
N ALA A 133 5.37 -6.26 -10.41
CA ALA A 133 6.55 -5.64 -11.01
C ALA A 133 7.64 -5.30 -9.96
N VAL A 134 7.28 -5.30 -8.67
CA VAL A 134 8.19 -5.10 -7.53
C VAL A 134 8.01 -6.15 -6.44
N PRO A 135 8.97 -6.29 -5.52
CA PRO A 135 8.79 -7.12 -4.36
C PRO A 135 7.61 -6.68 -3.48
N VAL A 136 6.70 -7.62 -3.21
CA VAL A 136 5.53 -7.41 -2.35
C VAL A 136 5.56 -8.37 -1.17
N ALA A 137 5.22 -7.87 0.02
CA ALA A 137 5.15 -8.67 1.23
C ALA A 137 3.82 -9.45 1.24
N HIS A 138 3.89 -10.75 1.49
CA HIS A 138 2.69 -11.57 1.46
C HIS A 138 2.85 -12.81 2.35
N LEU A 139 1.71 -13.40 2.71
CA LEU A 139 1.67 -14.73 3.28
C LEU A 139 1.54 -15.76 2.16
N THR A 140 2.24 -16.88 2.32
CA THR A 140 2.05 -18.07 1.50
C THR A 140 1.88 -19.30 2.37
N GLY A 141 1.07 -20.24 1.89
CA GLY A 141 0.80 -21.49 2.57
C GLY A 141 0.31 -22.55 1.59
N LEU A 142 0.36 -23.80 2.03
CA LEU A 142 -0.20 -24.93 1.29
C LEU A 142 -1.63 -25.22 1.76
N THR A 143 -2.28 -26.20 1.15
CA THR A 143 -3.64 -26.67 1.52
C THR A 143 -3.84 -27.01 3.01
N ASN A 144 -2.77 -27.34 3.75
CA ASN A 144 -2.80 -27.64 5.17
C ASN A 144 -2.56 -26.43 6.11
N ALA A 145 -2.37 -25.23 5.55
CA ALA A 145 -2.23 -23.96 6.27
C ALA A 145 -3.50 -23.12 6.11
N GLY A 146 -3.87 -22.35 7.14
CA GLY A 146 -5.09 -21.55 7.16
C GLY A 146 -5.04 -20.45 8.22
N LEU A 147 -5.84 -19.39 8.02
CA LEU A 147 -5.96 -18.23 8.91
C LEU A 147 -7.44 -17.89 9.15
N ASP A 148 -7.77 -17.41 10.36
CA ASP A 148 -9.05 -16.79 10.71
C ASP A 148 -8.83 -15.28 10.92
N PHE A 149 -9.61 -14.45 10.22
CA PHE A 149 -9.60 -13.00 10.38
C PHE A 149 -10.62 -12.50 11.41
N GLY A 150 -11.48 -13.38 11.93
CA GLY A 150 -12.61 -13.04 12.77
C GLY A 150 -13.83 -12.57 11.96
N LYS A 151 -14.84 -12.05 12.66
CA LYS A 151 -16.13 -11.57 12.10
C LYS A 151 -16.04 -10.20 11.43
N ILE A 152 -15.12 -10.08 10.47
CA ILE A 152 -14.88 -8.85 9.70
C ILE A 152 -15.89 -8.66 8.55
N MET A 153 -16.61 -9.72 8.15
CA MET A 153 -17.63 -9.61 7.12
C MET A 153 -18.99 -9.26 7.74
N LYS A 154 -19.66 -8.27 7.18
CA LYS A 154 -20.93 -7.71 7.68
C LYS A 154 -22.13 -8.14 6.81
N PRO A 155 -23.38 -8.02 7.32
CA PRO A 155 -24.62 -8.21 6.56
C PRO A 155 -24.66 -7.58 5.18
N GLU A 156 -24.20 -6.33 5.10
CA GLU A 156 -23.88 -5.62 3.87
C GLU A 156 -22.39 -5.38 3.87
N PHE A 157 -21.71 -5.65 2.76
CA PHE A 157 -20.26 -5.63 2.74
C PHE A 157 -19.70 -5.24 1.38
N THR A 158 -18.47 -4.79 1.42
CA THR A 158 -17.53 -4.83 0.29
C THR A 158 -16.28 -5.52 0.78
N ILE A 159 -15.66 -6.34 -0.08
CA ILE A 159 -14.35 -6.94 0.15
C ILE A 159 -13.47 -6.65 -1.06
N CYS A 160 -12.23 -6.27 -0.78
CA CYS A 160 -11.18 -6.15 -1.77
C CYS A 160 -9.97 -6.96 -1.33
N SER A 161 -9.28 -7.60 -2.27
CA SER A 161 -8.15 -8.44 -1.95
C SER A 161 -7.11 -8.50 -3.07
N ILE A 162 -5.88 -8.84 -2.68
CA ILE A 162 -4.81 -9.24 -3.58
C ILE A 162 -4.37 -10.65 -3.19
N THR A 163 -4.71 -11.63 -4.03
CA THR A 163 -4.49 -13.06 -3.76
C THR A 163 -4.01 -13.79 -5.01
N ARG A 164 -3.43 -14.98 -4.86
CA ARG A 164 -3.02 -15.82 -5.98
C ARG A 164 -2.99 -17.29 -5.63
N TYR A 165 -3.12 -18.13 -6.66
CA TYR A 165 -2.65 -19.51 -6.60
C TYR A 165 -1.12 -19.60 -6.68
N LEU A 166 -0.55 -20.63 -6.05
CA LEU A 166 0.85 -21.01 -6.27
C LEU A 166 0.99 -21.88 -7.52
N GLU A 167 2.03 -21.62 -8.30
CA GLU A 167 2.36 -22.41 -9.48
C GLU A 167 2.63 -23.88 -9.12
N GLY A 168 2.06 -24.82 -9.90
CA GLY A 168 2.17 -26.26 -9.66
C GLY A 168 1.38 -26.80 -8.46
N GLY A 169 0.67 -25.95 -7.71
CA GLY A 169 -0.08 -26.32 -6.51
C GLY A 169 -1.53 -26.77 -6.76
N ILE A 170 -2.24 -27.01 -5.65
CA ILE A 170 -3.68 -27.29 -5.64
C ILE A 170 -4.46 -25.97 -5.71
N HIS A 171 -5.39 -25.86 -6.66
CA HIS A 171 -6.13 -24.62 -6.93
C HIS A 171 -7.63 -24.80 -6.67
N ALA A 172 -8.11 -24.37 -5.50
CA ALA A 172 -9.50 -24.41 -5.07
C ALA A 172 -9.93 -23.07 -4.47
N ARG A 173 -10.48 -23.00 -3.25
CA ARG A 173 -10.79 -21.71 -2.59
C ARG A 173 -9.60 -21.20 -1.79
N ILE A 174 -9.44 -19.89 -1.72
CA ILE A 174 -8.48 -19.21 -0.84
C ILE A 174 -9.24 -18.46 0.23
N LEU A 175 -9.83 -17.31 -0.13
CA LEU A 175 -10.68 -16.50 0.74
C LEU A 175 -12.10 -17.07 0.74
N GLN A 176 -12.52 -17.57 1.89
CA GLN A 176 -13.79 -18.24 2.05
C GLN A 176 -14.33 -18.07 3.47
N THR A 177 -15.58 -18.47 3.63
CA THR A 177 -16.16 -18.73 4.95
C THR A 177 -16.03 -20.21 5.30
N GLY A 178 -16.44 -20.57 6.52
CA GLY A 178 -16.73 -21.97 6.86
C GLY A 178 -18.00 -22.43 6.13
N HIS A 179 -18.92 -23.11 6.82
CA HIS A 179 -20.12 -23.67 6.18
C HIS A 179 -21.26 -22.66 5.91
N HIS A 180 -21.43 -21.64 6.75
CA HIS A 180 -22.57 -20.73 6.69
C HIS A 180 -22.14 -19.27 6.95
N PRO A 181 -22.46 -18.32 6.05
CA PRO A 181 -22.99 -18.53 4.70
C PRO A 181 -21.96 -19.25 3.81
N ASN A 182 -22.37 -19.95 2.74
CA ASN A 182 -21.41 -20.39 1.73
C ASN A 182 -20.90 -19.16 0.96
N PHE A 183 -19.62 -18.86 1.10
CA PHE A 183 -19.00 -17.69 0.49
C PHE A 183 -17.57 -18.01 -0.01
N LEU A 184 -17.21 -17.43 -1.15
CA LEU A 184 -15.85 -17.38 -1.66
C LEU A 184 -15.60 -16.09 -2.44
N HIS A 185 -14.35 -15.63 -2.44
CA HIS A 185 -13.91 -14.44 -3.16
C HIS A 185 -12.60 -14.70 -3.90
N GLY A 186 -12.59 -14.48 -5.21
CA GLY A 186 -11.42 -14.55 -6.08
C GLY A 186 -11.15 -15.90 -6.73
N HIS A 187 -11.24 -17.00 -5.98
CA HIS A 187 -10.62 -18.27 -6.36
C HIS A 187 -11.58 -19.44 -6.15
N TRP A 188 -11.85 -20.22 -7.20
CA TRP A 188 -12.58 -21.47 -7.10
C TRP A 188 -12.25 -22.42 -8.26
N SER A 189 -12.09 -23.72 -7.97
CA SER A 189 -11.95 -24.80 -8.96
C SER A 189 -11.00 -24.50 -10.14
N ARG A 190 -9.75 -24.10 -9.83
CA ARG A 190 -8.72 -23.72 -10.82
C ARG A 190 -9.04 -22.46 -11.64
N GLN A 191 -9.97 -21.64 -11.19
CA GLN A 191 -10.33 -20.39 -11.85
C GLN A 191 -10.01 -19.21 -10.95
N THR A 192 -9.78 -18.06 -11.58
CA THR A 192 -9.52 -16.77 -10.93
C THR A 192 -10.59 -15.75 -11.34
N GLY A 193 -10.81 -14.73 -10.49
CA GLY A 193 -11.86 -13.73 -10.71
C GLY A 193 -13.28 -14.26 -10.49
N VAL A 194 -13.43 -15.27 -9.63
CA VAL A 194 -14.71 -15.93 -9.35
C VAL A 194 -15.20 -15.59 -7.94
N ALA A 195 -16.48 -15.26 -7.78
CA ALA A 195 -17.09 -15.00 -6.48
C ALA A 195 -18.45 -15.69 -6.31
N TYR A 196 -18.68 -16.20 -5.11
CA TYR A 196 -19.94 -16.79 -4.67
C TYR A 196 -20.30 -16.16 -3.33
N TYR A 197 -21.38 -15.39 -3.25
CA TYR A 197 -21.82 -14.71 -2.03
C TYR A 197 -23.19 -15.26 -1.63
N HIS A 198 -23.25 -16.53 -1.19
CA HIS A 198 -24.51 -17.27 -1.00
C HIS A 198 -25.34 -17.40 -2.30
N GLY A 199 -24.63 -17.43 -3.43
CA GLY A 199 -25.11 -17.47 -4.81
C GLY A 199 -23.97 -17.05 -5.74
N TRP A 200 -23.92 -17.57 -6.96
CA TRP A 200 -22.93 -17.11 -7.95
C TRP A 200 -23.20 -15.64 -8.29
N VAL A 201 -22.20 -14.78 -8.05
CA VAL A 201 -22.30 -13.35 -8.38
C VAL A 201 -21.43 -12.97 -9.57
N THR A 202 -20.54 -13.86 -10.01
CA THR A 202 -19.76 -13.74 -11.25
C THR A 202 -19.98 -14.96 -12.14
N PRO A 203 -19.51 -14.95 -13.39
CA PRO A 203 -19.25 -16.18 -14.12
C PRO A 203 -18.33 -17.12 -13.32
N HIS A 204 -18.54 -18.42 -13.47
CA HIS A 204 -17.74 -19.49 -12.85
C HIS A 204 -17.10 -20.38 -13.92
N GLN A 205 -16.88 -19.80 -15.10
CA GLN A 205 -16.09 -20.32 -16.21
C GLN A 205 -15.13 -19.22 -16.66
N SER A 206 -14.22 -18.86 -15.77
CA SER A 206 -13.20 -17.82 -15.94
C SER A 206 -11.81 -18.45 -16.14
N PRO A 207 -10.88 -17.75 -16.82
CA PRO A 207 -9.51 -18.24 -16.97
C PRO A 207 -8.81 -18.52 -15.63
N SER A 208 -7.89 -19.48 -15.67
CA SER A 208 -6.94 -19.72 -14.59
C SER A 208 -5.75 -18.76 -14.76
N SER A 209 -5.28 -18.20 -13.65
CA SER A 209 -4.00 -17.49 -13.58
C SER A 209 -3.29 -17.84 -12.27
N THR A 210 -1.97 -17.77 -12.28
CA THR A 210 -1.16 -17.83 -11.04
C THR A 210 -0.54 -16.48 -10.71
N ASP A 211 -0.83 -15.43 -11.50
CA ASP A 211 -0.47 -14.06 -11.19
C ASP A 211 -1.33 -13.51 -10.04
N TRP A 212 -0.88 -12.42 -9.42
CA TRP A 212 -1.64 -11.68 -8.43
C TRP A 212 -2.99 -11.21 -9.00
N LEU A 213 -4.07 -11.72 -8.40
CA LEU A 213 -5.43 -11.28 -8.65
C LEU A 213 -5.77 -10.12 -7.73
N VAL A 214 -5.95 -8.94 -8.31
CA VAL A 214 -6.63 -7.81 -7.64
C VAL A 214 -8.12 -7.94 -7.92
N MET A 215 -8.93 -8.03 -6.87
CA MET A 215 -10.37 -8.16 -6.99
C MET A 215 -11.09 -7.41 -5.88
N CYS A 216 -12.19 -6.75 -6.23
CA CYS A 216 -13.15 -6.18 -5.29
C CYS A 216 -14.55 -6.68 -5.63
N GLY A 217 -15.41 -6.83 -4.62
CA GLY A 217 -16.83 -7.03 -4.85
C GLY A 217 -17.69 -6.78 -3.62
N ASN A 218 -18.95 -6.45 -3.86
CA ASN A 218 -19.96 -6.22 -2.83
C ASN A 218 -21.19 -7.12 -3.03
N ASN A 219 -22.06 -7.17 -2.03
CA ASN A 219 -23.31 -7.94 -2.13
C ASN A 219 -24.45 -7.20 -2.84
N LYS A 220 -24.19 -6.06 -3.49
CA LYS A 220 -25.19 -5.31 -4.30
C LYS A 220 -24.99 -5.47 -5.82
N GLY A 221 -24.13 -6.40 -6.24
CA GLY A 221 -23.94 -6.70 -7.66
C GLY A 221 -22.88 -5.83 -8.34
N VAL A 222 -21.86 -5.40 -7.61
CA VAL A 222 -20.66 -4.81 -8.19
C VAL A 222 -19.47 -5.71 -7.90
N VAL A 223 -18.76 -6.12 -8.95
CA VAL A 223 -17.52 -6.89 -8.86
C VAL A 223 -16.53 -6.40 -9.91
N PHE A 224 -15.32 -6.05 -9.49
CA PHE A 224 -14.22 -5.64 -10.36
C PHE A 224 -13.03 -6.58 -10.21
N VAL A 225 -12.33 -6.81 -11.33
CA VAL A 225 -11.12 -7.63 -11.41
C VAL A 225 -10.06 -6.90 -12.25
N GLY A 226 -8.80 -6.97 -11.83
CA GLY A 226 -7.68 -6.44 -12.61
C GLY A 226 -7.73 -4.91 -12.74
N LYS A 227 -7.52 -4.39 -13.96
CA LYS A 227 -7.31 -2.95 -14.22
C LYS A 227 -8.34 -2.35 -15.17
N ASP A 228 -9.40 -3.08 -15.50
CA ASP A 228 -10.28 -2.71 -16.61
C ASP A 228 -11.46 -1.82 -16.20
N GLY A 229 -11.70 -1.62 -14.90
CA GLY A 229 -12.82 -0.80 -14.39
C GLY A 229 -14.21 -1.32 -14.74
N LYS A 230 -14.31 -2.55 -15.26
CA LYS A 230 -15.55 -3.12 -15.76
C LYS A 230 -16.22 -3.98 -14.69
N ASN A 231 -17.50 -3.70 -14.42
CA ASN A 231 -18.32 -4.55 -13.57
C ASN A 231 -18.57 -5.90 -14.25
N ILE A 232 -18.13 -6.99 -13.61
CA ILE A 232 -18.28 -8.37 -14.12
C ILE A 232 -19.37 -9.14 -13.38
N ALA A 233 -20.12 -8.51 -12.48
CA ALA A 233 -21.16 -9.18 -11.73
C ALA A 233 -22.28 -9.66 -12.66
N THR A 234 -22.69 -10.92 -12.50
CA THR A 234 -23.86 -11.54 -13.14
C THR A 234 -25.04 -11.71 -12.18
N GLY A 235 -24.83 -11.39 -10.90
CA GLY A 235 -25.82 -11.49 -9.84
C GLY A 235 -25.41 -10.70 -8.61
N HIS A 236 -26.18 -10.84 -7.53
CA HIS A 236 -25.92 -10.21 -6.24
C HIS A 236 -26.07 -11.22 -5.11
N GLY A 237 -25.40 -10.95 -3.98
CA GLY A 237 -25.57 -11.74 -2.76
C GLY A 237 -26.79 -11.25 -1.98
N PRO A 238 -27.38 -12.08 -1.11
CA PRO A 238 -28.41 -11.62 -0.21
C PRO A 238 -27.82 -10.68 0.85
N GLN A 239 -28.68 -9.86 1.44
CA GLN A 239 -28.38 -9.26 2.74
C GLN A 239 -28.47 -10.35 3.80
N LEU A 240 -27.39 -10.55 4.54
CA LEU A 240 -27.34 -11.55 5.60
C LEU A 240 -27.83 -10.96 6.94
N ASN A 241 -28.10 -11.81 7.93
CA ASN A 241 -28.72 -11.37 9.19
C ASN A 241 -27.71 -11.15 10.32
N ALA A 242 -26.44 -11.49 10.11
CA ALA A 242 -25.39 -11.42 11.11
C ALA A 242 -24.00 -11.29 10.47
N ASP A 243 -23.05 -10.77 11.25
CA ASP A 243 -21.64 -10.76 10.92
C ASP A 243 -21.09 -12.19 10.85
N PHE A 244 -20.14 -12.44 9.95
CA PHE A 244 -19.58 -13.76 9.72
C PHE A 244 -18.06 -13.71 9.54
N HIS A 245 -17.42 -14.85 9.80
CA HIS A 245 -15.97 -14.97 9.75
C HIS A 245 -15.46 -14.99 8.31
N LEU A 246 -14.31 -14.36 8.06
CA LEU A 246 -13.51 -14.63 6.86
C LEU A 246 -12.34 -15.53 7.24
N TYR A 247 -12.02 -16.48 6.37
CA TYR A 247 -10.88 -17.36 6.53
C TYR A 247 -10.05 -17.47 5.26
N ILE A 248 -8.78 -17.87 5.43
CA ILE A 248 -7.99 -18.52 4.39
C ILE A 248 -8.02 -20.03 4.64
N ASN A 249 -8.36 -20.81 3.61
CA ASN A 249 -8.23 -22.28 3.61
C ASN A 249 -8.96 -23.02 4.75
N GLU A 250 -10.03 -22.47 5.34
CA GLU A 250 -10.76 -23.20 6.39
C GLU A 250 -11.53 -24.41 5.85
N GLY A 251 -11.79 -24.45 4.54
CA GLY A 251 -12.18 -25.65 3.81
C GLY A 251 -13.69 -25.87 3.83
N PHE A 252 -14.44 -25.07 3.06
CA PHE A 252 -15.76 -25.49 2.63
C PHE A 252 -15.60 -26.75 1.75
N ALA A 253 -16.16 -27.88 2.19
CA ALA A 253 -16.17 -29.13 1.42
C ALA A 253 -14.79 -29.61 0.89
N ASN A 254 -13.72 -29.44 1.68
CA ASN A 254 -12.33 -29.81 1.30
C ASN A 254 -11.73 -29.01 0.13
N GLU A 255 -12.25 -27.81 -0.16
CA GLU A 255 -11.77 -26.95 -1.25
C GLU A 255 -10.64 -26.00 -0.81
N ALA A 256 -9.54 -26.51 -0.25
CA ALA A 256 -8.36 -25.71 0.14
C ALA A 256 -7.34 -25.58 -1.00
N SER A 257 -6.56 -24.48 -1.01
CA SER A 257 -5.57 -24.19 -2.06
C SER A 257 -4.15 -24.05 -1.53
N ASP A 258 -3.16 -24.20 -2.41
CA ASP A 258 -1.85 -23.60 -2.19
C ASP A 258 -1.92 -22.13 -2.63
N PHE A 259 -1.61 -21.21 -1.71
CA PHE A 259 -1.98 -19.80 -1.85
C PHE A 259 -0.84 -18.81 -1.61
N GLY A 260 -1.02 -17.61 -2.19
CA GLY A 260 -0.41 -16.37 -1.75
C GLY A 260 -1.51 -15.34 -1.43
N VAL A 261 -1.43 -14.66 -0.28
CA VAL A 261 -2.34 -13.56 0.10
C VAL A 261 -1.51 -12.36 0.50
N MET A 262 -1.70 -11.26 -0.21
CA MET A 262 -0.93 -10.03 -0.04
C MET A 262 -1.72 -8.99 0.75
N GLU A 263 -3.00 -8.79 0.46
CA GLU A 263 -3.80 -7.73 1.10
C GLU A 263 -5.29 -8.11 1.16
N VAL A 264 -5.97 -7.72 2.24
CA VAL A 264 -7.43 -7.87 2.40
C VAL A 264 -8.01 -6.63 3.05
N ILE A 265 -9.06 -6.05 2.46
CA ILE A 265 -9.79 -4.90 2.98
C ILE A 265 -11.29 -5.22 2.98
N THR A 266 -12.00 -4.83 4.04
CA THR A 266 -13.44 -5.06 4.18
C THR A 266 -14.15 -3.79 4.67
N TRP A 267 -15.37 -3.58 4.19
CA TRP A 267 -16.24 -2.46 4.58
C TRP A 267 -17.60 -2.99 5.06
N ASN A 268 -18.26 -2.21 5.92
CA ASN A 268 -19.57 -2.55 6.50
C ASN A 268 -20.78 -2.16 5.64
N ARG A 269 -20.53 -1.84 4.37
CA ARG A 269 -21.54 -1.46 3.38
C ARG A 269 -21.09 -1.82 1.97
N ALA A 270 -22.02 -1.73 1.02
CA ALA A 270 -21.66 -1.74 -0.38
C ALA A 270 -21.05 -0.38 -0.78
N LEU A 271 -19.82 -0.41 -1.29
CA LEU A 271 -19.20 0.73 -1.94
C LEU A 271 -19.88 1.00 -3.28
N SER A 272 -19.95 2.27 -3.69
CA SER A 272 -20.30 2.63 -5.07
C SER A 272 -19.25 2.12 -6.06
N GLU A 273 -19.56 2.13 -7.35
CA GLU A 273 -18.58 1.77 -8.39
C GLU A 273 -17.34 2.69 -8.32
N ASP A 274 -17.52 4.00 -8.17
CA ASP A 274 -16.41 4.96 -8.03
C ASP A 274 -15.55 4.67 -6.79
N GLU A 275 -16.18 4.45 -5.63
CA GLU A 275 -15.47 4.13 -4.39
C GLU A 275 -14.70 2.80 -4.50
N MET A 276 -15.33 1.79 -5.09
CA MET A 276 -14.69 0.50 -5.31
C MET A 276 -13.54 0.62 -6.32
N TRP A 277 -13.70 1.44 -7.35
CA TRP A 277 -12.67 1.70 -8.35
C TRP A 277 -11.45 2.40 -7.76
N THR A 278 -11.64 3.45 -6.97
CA THR A 278 -10.53 4.10 -6.23
C THR A 278 -9.77 3.09 -5.36
N SER A 279 -10.48 2.16 -4.72
CA SER A 279 -9.83 1.10 -3.93
C SER A 279 -9.08 0.09 -4.80
N MET A 280 -9.59 -0.23 -6.00
CA MET A 280 -8.89 -1.06 -6.99
C MET A 280 -7.63 -0.37 -7.53
N GLU A 281 -7.66 0.95 -7.76
CA GLU A 281 -6.49 1.71 -8.19
C GLU A 281 -5.38 1.65 -7.14
N TYR A 282 -5.73 1.79 -5.86
CA TYR A 282 -4.78 1.59 -4.76
C TYR A 282 -4.14 0.20 -4.79
N LEU A 283 -4.94 -0.86 -4.88
CA LEU A 283 -4.43 -2.24 -4.84
C LEU A 283 -3.60 -2.58 -6.09
N ASN A 284 -4.03 -2.13 -7.27
CA ASN A 284 -3.26 -2.30 -8.50
C ASN A 284 -1.93 -1.53 -8.44
N TRP A 285 -1.93 -0.32 -7.88
CA TRP A 285 -0.71 0.43 -7.65
C TRP A 285 0.28 -0.39 -6.81
N LYS A 286 -0.15 -1.06 -5.73
CA LYS A 286 0.75 -1.88 -4.89
C LYS A 286 1.51 -2.97 -5.64
N ILE A 287 0.87 -3.65 -6.59
CA ILE A 287 1.53 -4.72 -7.37
C ILE A 287 2.28 -4.19 -8.59
N GLN A 288 1.91 -3.00 -9.09
CA GLN A 288 2.50 -2.39 -10.28
C GLN A 288 3.54 -1.34 -9.98
N ALA A 289 3.79 -1.01 -8.72
CA ALA A 289 4.75 0.02 -8.32
C ALA A 289 6.21 -0.38 -8.62
N ALA A 290 6.53 -0.74 -9.86
CA ALA A 290 7.84 -0.67 -10.49
C ALA A 290 8.17 0.73 -11.01
N ILE A 291 7.50 1.76 -10.48
CA ILE A 291 8.15 3.05 -10.25
C ILE A 291 7.65 3.60 -8.91
N PRO A 292 8.27 3.27 -7.75
CA PRO A 292 8.52 4.29 -6.77
C PRO A 292 9.84 4.89 -7.25
N TYR A 293 9.81 6.04 -7.92
CA TYR A 293 11.03 6.82 -8.13
C TYR A 293 11.81 6.72 -6.82
N GLN A 294 12.97 6.08 -6.81
CA GLN A 294 13.77 6.05 -5.61
C GLN A 294 14.64 7.28 -5.68
N PRO A 295 14.90 7.95 -4.56
CA PRO A 295 15.90 8.99 -4.60
C PRO A 295 17.20 8.38 -5.09
N ALA A 296 17.88 9.10 -5.98
CA ALA A 296 19.01 8.56 -6.72
C ALA A 296 20.15 8.17 -5.80
N ASP A 297 20.98 7.25 -6.28
CA ASP A 297 22.20 6.78 -5.62
C ASP A 297 22.07 6.59 -4.09
N LYS A 298 21.26 5.59 -3.70
CA LYS A 298 21.08 5.23 -2.29
C LYS A 298 22.38 4.92 -1.54
N LEU A 299 23.42 4.48 -2.25
CA LEU A 299 24.69 4.10 -1.63
C LEU A 299 25.47 5.31 -1.11
N SER A 300 25.26 6.49 -1.69
CA SER A 300 25.90 7.73 -1.23
C SER A 300 25.04 8.55 -0.26
N MET A 301 23.84 8.08 0.09
CA MET A 301 22.98 8.76 1.07
C MET A 301 23.63 8.82 2.45
N VAL A 302 23.69 10.02 3.02
CA VAL A 302 24.15 10.26 4.40
C VAL A 302 22.99 10.12 5.37
N ALA A 303 21.87 10.76 5.05
CA ALA A 303 20.66 10.72 5.84
C ALA A 303 19.42 10.84 4.95
N TRP A 304 18.38 10.09 5.30
CA TRP A 304 17.05 10.11 4.69
C TRP A 304 15.96 10.18 5.78
N PHE A 305 15.41 11.36 6.00
CA PHE A 305 14.33 11.61 6.96
C PHE A 305 12.99 11.51 6.25
N LYS A 306 12.34 10.34 6.37
CA LYS A 306 11.12 9.99 5.67
C LYS A 306 9.87 10.53 6.33
N SER A 307 8.90 11.00 5.55
CA SER A 307 7.64 11.54 6.08
C SER A 307 6.86 10.56 6.97
N GLU A 308 6.96 9.26 6.70
CA GLU A 308 6.34 8.21 7.50
C GLU A 308 6.88 8.17 8.93
N ASP A 309 8.16 8.52 9.10
CA ASP A 309 8.89 8.47 10.37
C ASP A 309 8.95 9.84 11.08
N ALA A 310 8.26 10.86 10.52
CA ALA A 310 8.29 12.23 11.02
C ALA A 310 7.87 12.31 12.49
N SER A 311 8.75 12.83 13.34
CA SER A 311 8.53 12.98 14.78
C SER A 311 9.47 14.05 15.36
N PRO A 312 9.27 14.50 16.61
CA PRO A 312 10.23 15.39 17.28
C PRO A 312 11.66 14.83 17.38
N ALA A 313 11.79 13.51 17.31
CA ALA A 313 13.07 12.78 17.27
C ALA A 313 13.20 12.01 15.94
N TRP A 314 13.04 12.73 14.82
CA TRP A 314 12.97 12.14 13.48
C TRP A 314 14.23 11.34 13.16
N ARG A 315 14.10 10.01 13.16
CA ARG A 315 15.20 9.10 12.85
C ARG A 315 15.38 9.02 11.34
N SER A 316 16.64 8.97 10.93
CA SER A 316 16.99 8.72 9.55
C SER A 316 16.80 7.24 9.20
N ALA A 317 16.28 6.97 8.01
CA ALA A 317 16.16 5.62 7.45
C ALA A 317 17.51 5.09 6.90
N VAL A 318 18.51 5.96 6.77
CA VAL A 318 19.88 5.62 6.33
C VAL A 318 20.88 6.24 7.31
N GLY A 319 21.92 5.49 7.64
CA GLY A 319 22.93 5.93 8.61
C GLY A 319 22.41 5.92 10.05
N SER A 320 23.12 6.62 10.93
CA SER A 320 22.83 6.69 12.38
C SER A 320 22.25 8.04 12.82
N TRP A 321 21.87 8.90 11.86
CA TRP A 321 21.43 10.26 12.15
C TRP A 321 20.02 10.31 12.74
N GLN A 322 19.81 11.26 13.64
CA GLN A 322 18.51 11.58 14.20
C GLN A 322 18.40 13.10 14.35
N ALA A 323 17.34 13.70 13.80
CA ALA A 323 17.05 15.10 14.04
C ALA A 323 16.52 15.28 15.48
N ARG A 324 16.74 16.47 16.04
CA ARG A 324 16.27 16.83 17.38
C ARG A 324 15.64 18.22 17.35
N VAL A 325 14.59 18.41 18.14
CA VAL A 325 14.03 19.74 18.40
C VAL A 325 15.08 20.60 19.10
N THR A 326 15.41 21.74 18.52
CA THR A 326 16.32 22.74 19.12
C THR A 326 15.57 23.88 19.80
N LYS A 327 14.36 24.21 19.31
CA LYS A 327 13.49 25.26 19.87
C LYS A 327 12.01 25.00 19.54
N GLY A 328 11.13 25.56 20.38
CA GLY A 328 9.68 25.46 20.20
C GLY A 328 9.12 24.05 20.37
N SER A 329 7.88 23.86 19.92
CA SER A 329 7.21 22.56 19.88
C SER A 329 6.98 22.14 18.44
N ILE A 330 7.30 20.88 18.12
CA ILE A 330 7.04 20.28 16.80
C ILE A 330 5.97 19.20 16.98
N THR A 331 5.00 19.19 16.09
CA THR A 331 3.96 18.15 16.02
C THR A 331 3.96 17.51 14.65
N ARG A 332 3.79 16.18 14.61
CA ARG A 332 3.53 15.47 13.37
C ARG A 332 2.09 15.76 12.94
N LYS A 333 1.89 16.11 11.68
CA LYS A 333 0.57 16.23 11.06
C LYS A 333 0.52 15.34 9.82
N VAL A 334 -0.70 14.89 9.51
CA VAL A 334 -1.03 14.28 8.22
C VAL A 334 -2.09 15.18 7.63
N GLU A 335 -1.79 15.76 6.47
CA GLU A 335 -2.68 16.67 5.78
C GLU A 335 -2.63 16.39 4.28
N ALA A 336 -3.72 16.71 3.60
CA ALA A 336 -3.72 16.70 2.14
C ALA A 336 -2.69 17.73 1.66
N GLY A 337 -1.79 17.32 0.75
CA GLY A 337 -0.93 18.27 0.07
C GLY A 337 -1.79 19.26 -0.72
N ASN A 338 -1.57 20.56 -0.50
CA ASN A 338 -1.99 21.57 -1.48
C ASN A 338 -0.86 21.62 -2.52
N GLY A 339 -1.11 21.09 -3.72
CA GLY A 339 -0.11 20.98 -4.78
C GLY A 339 -0.74 20.65 -6.12
#